data_AF-A0A1V9ACA0-F1
#
_entry.id   AF-A0A1V9ACA0-F1
#
_cell.length_a   1.000
_cell.length_b   1.000
_cell.length_c   1.000
_cell.angle_alpha   90.00
_cell.angle_beta   90.00
_cell.angle_gamma   90.00
#
_symmetry.space_group_name_H-M   'P 1'
#
loop_
_entity.id
_entity.type
_entity.pdbx_description
1 polymer ?
#
loop_
_entity_poly.entity_id
_entity_poly.type
_entity_poly.pdbx_seq_one_letter_code
_entity_poly.pdbx_strand_id
1 'polypeptide(L)'
;MTWRWGHRKGAGDESVTEDGVALRPLPASSVWWVLGGLLGVAAVVTAVLLLVFGDGTESDKVRLEAIRLAGTIVLGTGGGAALFVALRRQRTTELDLVHKLAEARTTQHDAEQRRVTELYTAAVEQLGHDRAAVRLGALYALQRLGQDHPEQRRPIVNVWCAYLRMSFRDPATDGLDEQESLEWRQEREVRVTLQRLLREHVHSGPYREKPASPRFWGDELDIDLTGATLHELDLDACRIHPRTTFTHATFAGNSRFRSATFAGDAWFAEATFTGHVWFNGTVFTRSAWFGEATFTSEASFAQATVSGASSFIKATFSGSAYFDDTTFIDTAVFEEAVFTGVAWFRNATFTKVATFAMATFTGPVLFRDTTFDNGIALHSARARCDHKHQWPAGWSCELVSAAREGMPEGEDPDMSWGRLQPVPARNSRSCPEPRSN
;
A
#
# COMPACT_ATOMS: atom_id res chain seq x y z
N MET A 1 -14.71 -45.01 8.20
CA MET A 1 -13.69 -44.77 9.25
C MET A 1 -13.30 -43.31 9.19
N THR A 2 -13.95 -42.47 10.00
CA THR A 2 -13.74 -41.03 10.08
C THR A 2 -12.64 -40.74 11.11
N TRP A 3 -11.52 -40.20 10.65
CA TRP A 3 -10.40 -39.83 11.53
C TRP A 3 -10.58 -38.40 12.03
N ARG A 4 -10.56 -38.26 13.35
CA ARG A 4 -10.51 -37.01 14.13
C ARG A 4 -9.16 -36.32 13.92
N TRP A 5 -9.19 -35.02 13.65
CA TRP A 5 -8.08 -34.12 13.96
C TRP A 5 -8.53 -33.13 15.03
N GLY A 6 -7.82 -33.13 16.15
CA GLY A 6 -8.03 -32.21 17.25
C GLY A 6 -7.24 -30.93 17.03
N HIS A 7 -7.94 -29.79 17.04
CA HIS A 7 -7.29 -28.50 17.21
C HIS A 7 -7.28 -28.11 18.69
N ARG A 8 -6.06 -28.00 19.23
CA ARG A 8 -5.74 -27.28 20.46
C ARG A 8 -6.25 -25.83 20.33
N LYS A 9 -7.12 -25.42 21.25
CA LYS A 9 -7.45 -24.01 21.50
C LYS A 9 -6.26 -23.36 22.22
N GLY A 10 -5.57 -22.46 21.53
CA GLY A 10 -4.70 -21.46 22.14
C GLY A 10 -5.57 -20.26 22.54
N ALA A 11 -5.45 -19.89 23.81
CA ALA A 11 -6.18 -18.81 24.46
C ALA A 11 -5.74 -17.43 23.94
N GLY A 12 -6.70 -16.52 23.82
CA GLY A 12 -6.46 -15.14 23.42
C GLY A 12 -7.72 -14.51 22.83
N ASP A 13 -8.86 -14.68 23.51
CA ASP A 13 -10.05 -13.87 23.24
C ASP A 13 -10.03 -12.75 24.29
N GLU A 14 -9.48 -11.60 23.91
CA GLU A 14 -9.69 -10.35 24.65
C GLU A 14 -11.17 -10.00 24.51
N SER A 15 -11.99 -10.62 25.37
CA SER A 15 -13.33 -10.13 25.64
C SER A 15 -13.18 -8.74 26.24
N VAL A 16 -13.43 -7.71 25.43
CA VAL A 16 -13.79 -6.39 25.92
C VAL A 16 -15.00 -6.59 26.83
N THR A 17 -14.75 -6.68 28.13
CA THR A 17 -15.80 -6.61 29.14
C THR A 17 -16.28 -5.17 29.13
N GLU A 18 -17.30 -4.89 28.31
CA GLU A 18 -18.21 -3.78 28.60
C GLU A 18 -18.77 -4.06 30.00
N ASP A 19 -18.15 -3.46 31.02
CA ASP A 19 -18.73 -3.29 32.35
C ASP A 19 -19.89 -2.29 32.25
N GLY A 20 -20.86 -2.62 31.39
CA GLY A 20 -22.20 -2.10 31.51
C GLY A 20 -22.78 -2.71 32.77
N VAL A 21 -22.86 -1.93 33.84
CA VAL A 21 -23.63 -2.29 35.03
C VAL A 21 -25.06 -2.60 34.55
N ALA A 22 -25.35 -3.87 34.32
CA ALA A 22 -26.67 -4.35 33.94
C ALA A 22 -27.58 -4.18 35.16
N LEU A 23 -28.07 -2.95 35.35
CA LEU A 23 -29.05 -2.63 36.37
C LEU A 23 -30.34 -3.37 36.01
N ARG A 24 -30.51 -4.57 36.57
CA ARG A 24 -31.72 -5.36 36.41
C ARG A 24 -32.92 -4.51 36.87
N PRO A 25 -33.95 -4.32 36.03
CA PRO A 25 -35.16 -3.64 36.47
C PRO A 25 -35.77 -4.44 37.63
N LEU A 26 -36.00 -3.78 38.77
CA LEU A 26 -36.67 -4.41 39.90
C LEU A 26 -38.04 -4.93 39.42
N PRO A 27 -38.38 -6.20 39.74
CA PRO A 27 -39.58 -6.84 39.24
C PRO A 27 -40.83 -6.03 39.64
N ALA A 28 -41.87 -6.04 38.81
CA ALA A 28 -43.10 -5.31 39.09
C ALA A 28 -43.74 -5.70 40.45
N SER A 29 -43.43 -6.90 40.95
CA SER A 29 -43.81 -7.38 42.29
C SER A 29 -43.19 -6.57 43.43
N SER A 30 -42.05 -5.90 43.24
CA SER A 30 -41.40 -5.09 44.28
C SER A 30 -42.28 -3.92 44.76
N VAL A 31 -43.09 -3.34 43.86
CA VAL A 31 -44.08 -2.31 44.22
C VAL A 31 -45.14 -2.89 45.16
N TRP A 32 -45.64 -4.09 44.85
CA TRP A 32 -46.62 -4.79 45.67
C TRP A 32 -46.05 -5.24 47.01
N TRP A 33 -44.77 -5.61 47.07
CA TRP A 33 -44.09 -5.91 48.34
C TRP A 33 -43.90 -4.68 49.21
N VAL A 34 -43.56 -3.52 48.63
CA VAL A 34 -43.43 -2.26 49.38
C VAL A 34 -44.79 -1.73 49.84
N LEU A 35 -45.80 -1.74 48.96
CA LEU A 35 -47.18 -1.38 49.31
C LEU A 35 -47.77 -2.34 50.35
N GLY A 36 -47.60 -3.65 50.15
CA GLY A 36 -48.03 -4.68 51.08
C GLY A 36 -47.30 -4.58 52.43
N GLY A 37 -46.01 -4.26 52.43
CA GLY A 37 -45.24 -4.00 53.64
C GLY A 37 -45.72 -2.77 54.40
N LEU A 38 -45.97 -1.65 53.69
CA LEU A 38 -46.49 -0.41 54.27
C LEU A 38 -47.92 -0.60 54.83
N LEU A 39 -48.80 -1.30 54.10
CA LEU A 39 -50.14 -1.65 54.56
C LEU A 39 -50.10 -2.63 55.73
N GLY A 40 -49.18 -3.60 55.70
CA GLY A 40 -48.96 -4.53 56.80
C GLY A 40 -48.54 -3.81 58.08
N VAL A 41 -47.60 -2.87 57.99
CA VAL A 41 -47.20 -2.02 59.13
C VAL A 41 -48.39 -1.19 59.63
N ALA A 42 -49.16 -0.55 58.75
CA ALA A 42 -50.34 0.21 59.13
C ALA A 42 -51.41 -0.67 59.81
N ALA A 43 -51.65 -1.88 59.30
CA ALA A 43 -52.59 -2.84 59.86
C ALA A 43 -52.12 -3.37 61.22
N VAL A 44 -50.84 -3.69 61.38
CA VAL A 44 -50.24 -4.10 62.66
C VAL A 44 -50.36 -2.97 63.68
N VAL A 45 -50.01 -1.73 63.31
CA VAL A 45 -50.16 -0.57 64.21
C VAL A 45 -51.63 -0.37 64.60
N THR A 46 -52.56 -0.49 63.65
CA THR A 46 -54.00 -0.37 63.91
C THR A 46 -54.51 -1.49 64.83
N ALA A 47 -54.08 -2.73 64.61
CA ALA A 47 -54.43 -3.88 65.43
C ALA A 47 -53.87 -3.76 66.86
N VAL A 48 -52.61 -3.32 67.02
CA VAL A 48 -52.01 -3.04 68.33
C VAL A 48 -52.79 -1.94 69.05
N LEU A 49 -53.16 -0.86 68.37
CA LEU A 49 -53.97 0.21 68.96
C LEU A 49 -55.37 -0.30 69.37
N LEU A 50 -56.01 -1.14 68.55
CA LEU A 50 -57.31 -1.74 68.89
C LEU A 50 -57.22 -2.74 70.06
N LEU A 51 -56.15 -3.52 70.16
CA LEU A 51 -55.94 -4.45 71.28
C LEU A 51 -55.62 -3.72 72.59
N VAL A 52 -54.85 -2.63 72.53
CA VAL A 52 -54.46 -1.87 73.73
C VAL A 52 -55.58 -0.96 74.22
N PHE A 53 -56.45 -0.46 73.34
CA PHE A 53 -57.46 0.56 73.66
C PHE A 53 -58.92 0.18 73.33
N GLY A 54 -59.19 -1.08 72.97
CA GLY A 54 -60.50 -1.54 72.46
C GLY A 54 -61.54 -1.95 73.51
N ASP A 55 -61.15 -2.19 74.77
CA ASP A 55 -62.08 -2.57 75.83
C ASP A 55 -62.62 -1.32 76.53
N GLY A 56 -63.85 -0.93 76.17
CA GLY A 56 -64.40 0.40 76.41
C GLY A 56 -64.66 0.74 77.87
N THR A 57 -63.92 1.74 78.39
CA THR A 57 -64.29 2.54 79.57
C THR A 57 -63.91 4.02 79.35
N GLU A 58 -64.60 4.94 80.04
CA GLU A 58 -64.55 6.39 79.79
C GLU A 58 -63.15 6.99 79.85
N SER A 59 -62.58 7.32 78.69
CA SER A 59 -61.47 8.27 78.54
C SER A 59 -61.35 8.75 77.09
N ASP A 60 -62.30 9.59 76.66
CA ASP A 60 -62.41 10.12 75.29
C ASP A 60 -61.25 11.03 74.84
N LYS A 61 -60.33 11.41 75.74
CA LYS A 61 -59.15 12.23 75.36
C LYS A 61 -58.01 11.42 74.73
N VAL A 62 -57.82 10.15 75.10
CA VAL A 62 -56.73 9.31 74.59
C VAL A 62 -57.07 8.71 73.21
N ARG A 63 -58.37 8.47 72.96
CA ARG A 63 -58.87 8.01 71.65
C ARG A 63 -58.59 9.02 70.53
N LEU A 64 -58.66 10.32 70.82
CA LEU A 64 -58.43 11.37 69.82
C LEU A 64 -56.96 11.45 69.38
N GLU A 65 -56.00 11.28 70.31
CA GLU A 65 -54.57 11.27 69.99
C GLU A 65 -54.14 9.99 69.26
N ALA A 66 -54.69 8.83 69.63
CA ALA A 66 -54.44 7.57 68.93
C ALA A 66 -54.97 7.59 67.48
N ILE A 67 -56.17 8.16 67.25
CA ILE A 67 -56.73 8.35 65.90
C ILE A 67 -55.88 9.34 65.10
N ARG A 68 -55.38 10.41 65.72
CA ARG A 68 -54.50 11.38 65.07
C ARG A 68 -53.15 10.76 64.69
N LEU A 69 -52.56 9.96 65.57
CA LEU A 69 -51.31 9.22 65.31
C LEU A 69 -51.48 8.18 64.19
N ALA A 70 -52.57 7.40 64.23
CA ALA A 70 -52.91 6.45 63.17
C ALA A 70 -53.12 7.16 61.82
N GLY A 71 -53.80 8.31 61.83
CA GLY A 71 -53.97 9.15 60.64
C GLY A 71 -52.64 9.66 60.06
N THR A 72 -51.68 10.07 60.92
CA THR A 72 -50.36 10.53 60.47
C THR A 72 -49.50 9.42 59.89
N ILE A 73 -49.62 8.20 60.41
CA ILE A 73 -48.90 7.03 59.88
C ILE A 73 -49.46 6.66 58.50
N VAL A 74 -50.79 6.65 58.33
CA VAL A 74 -51.44 6.42 57.03
C VAL A 74 -51.10 7.50 56.00
N LEU A 75 -51.01 8.76 56.41
CA LEU A 75 -50.55 9.85 55.53
C LEU A 75 -49.05 9.71 55.18
N GLY A 76 -48.22 9.31 56.15
CA GLY A 76 -46.79 9.07 55.95
C GLY A 76 -46.48 7.89 55.02
N THR A 77 -47.26 6.79 55.11
CA THR A 77 -47.13 5.65 54.19
C THR A 77 -47.54 6.01 52.77
N GLY A 78 -48.59 6.82 52.59
CA GLY A 78 -48.97 7.38 51.29
C GLY A 78 -47.87 8.25 50.67
N GLY A 79 -47.24 9.12 51.48
CA GLY A 79 -46.10 9.95 51.05
C GLY A 79 -44.87 9.12 50.68
N GLY A 80 -44.53 8.09 51.45
CA GLY A 80 -43.43 7.17 51.15
C GLY A 80 -43.64 6.36 49.87
N ALA A 81 -44.86 5.87 49.64
CA ALA A 81 -45.22 5.19 48.40
C ALA A 81 -45.13 6.13 47.18
N ALA A 82 -45.58 7.39 47.32
CA ALA A 82 -45.47 8.39 46.26
C ALA A 82 -44.00 8.72 45.93
N LEU A 83 -43.14 8.90 46.94
CA LEU A 83 -41.71 9.14 46.75
C LEU A 83 -41.01 7.95 46.09
N PHE A 84 -41.34 6.72 46.50
CA PHE A 84 -40.80 5.51 45.89
C PHE A 84 -41.21 5.39 44.41
N VAL A 85 -42.47 5.69 44.08
CA VAL A 85 -42.94 5.74 42.69
C VAL A 85 -42.23 6.83 41.90
N ALA A 86 -42.01 8.01 42.49
CA ALA A 86 -41.27 9.10 41.86
C ALA A 86 -39.80 8.72 41.57
N LEU A 87 -39.09 8.13 42.54
CA LEU A 87 -37.72 7.64 42.37
C LEU A 87 -37.62 6.53 41.33
N ARG A 88 -38.61 5.62 41.26
CA ARG A 88 -38.67 4.58 40.24
C ARG A 88 -38.88 5.19 38.85
N ARG A 89 -39.81 6.15 38.72
CA ARG A 89 -40.05 6.89 37.48
C ARG A 89 -38.79 7.62 37.01
N GLN A 90 -38.08 8.28 37.93
CA GLN A 90 -36.83 8.97 37.62
C GLN A 90 -35.75 8.00 37.10
N ARG A 91 -35.54 6.86 37.75
CA ARG A 91 -34.58 5.85 37.27
C ARG A 91 -34.96 5.30 35.90
N THR A 92 -36.25 5.08 35.64
CA THR A 92 -36.69 4.62 34.31
C THR A 92 -36.47 5.67 33.23
N THR A 93 -36.66 6.96 33.53
CA THR A 93 -36.39 8.04 32.57
C THR A 93 -34.90 8.23 32.31
N GLU A 94 -34.05 8.06 33.33
CA GLU A 94 -32.60 8.10 33.19
C GLU A 94 -32.10 6.94 32.30
N LEU A 95 -32.61 5.72 32.53
CA LEU A 95 -32.27 4.56 31.69
C LEU A 95 -32.78 4.69 30.24
N ASP A 96 -33.98 5.23 30.06
CA ASP A 96 -34.55 5.52 28.74
C ASP A 96 -33.73 6.58 28.00
N LEU A 97 -33.27 7.62 28.70
CA LEU A 97 -32.38 8.64 28.13
C LEU A 97 -31.04 8.04 27.71
N VAL A 98 -30.45 7.17 28.53
CA VAL A 98 -29.19 6.48 28.18
C VAL A 98 -29.36 5.60 26.94
N HIS A 99 -30.45 4.83 26.84
CA HIS A 99 -30.74 4.05 25.64
C HIS A 99 -30.93 4.95 24.42
N LYS A 100 -31.70 6.04 24.54
CA LYS A 100 -31.89 7.01 23.44
C LYS A 100 -30.59 7.64 22.98
N LEU A 101 -29.66 7.95 23.89
CA LEU A 101 -28.35 8.49 23.54
C LEU A 101 -27.48 7.44 22.84
N ALA A 102 -27.52 6.19 23.29
CA ALA A 102 -26.82 5.09 22.63
C ALA A 102 -27.37 4.84 21.22
N GLU A 103 -28.69 4.75 21.07
CA GLU A 103 -29.38 4.62 19.78
C GLU A 103 -29.12 5.83 18.85
N ALA A 104 -29.09 7.05 19.40
CA ALA A 104 -28.78 8.24 18.62
C ALA A 104 -27.35 8.22 18.10
N ARG A 105 -26.38 7.73 18.89
CA ARG A 105 -24.98 7.59 18.46
C ARG A 105 -24.83 6.54 17.36
N THR A 106 -25.46 5.38 17.50
CA THR A 106 -25.42 4.34 16.45
C THR A 106 -26.10 4.83 15.17
N THR A 107 -27.25 5.50 15.29
CA THR A 107 -27.96 6.08 14.14
C THR A 107 -27.13 7.15 13.44
N GLN A 108 -26.42 8.01 14.19
CA GLN A 108 -25.52 9.02 13.61
C GLN A 108 -24.34 8.37 12.88
N HIS A 109 -23.72 7.36 13.48
CA HIS A 109 -22.63 6.61 12.85
C HIS A 109 -23.09 5.92 11.56
N ASP A 110 -24.24 5.25 11.59
CA ASP A 110 -24.84 4.60 10.42
C ASP A 110 -25.17 5.63 9.32
N ALA A 111 -25.68 6.81 9.69
CA ALA A 111 -25.99 7.88 8.74
C ALA A 111 -24.73 8.48 8.11
N GLU A 112 -23.65 8.63 8.89
CA GLU A 112 -22.35 9.07 8.39
C GLU A 112 -21.77 8.07 7.40
N GLN A 113 -21.73 6.77 7.76
CA GLN A 113 -21.23 5.71 6.89
C GLN A 113 -22.02 5.62 5.57
N ARG A 114 -23.35 5.74 5.62
CA ARG A 114 -24.19 5.78 4.41
C ARG A 114 -23.86 6.99 3.55
N ARG A 115 -23.75 8.18 4.13
CA ARG A 115 -23.39 9.40 3.41
C ARG A 115 -22.01 9.30 2.76
N VAL A 116 -21.01 8.76 3.45
CA VAL A 116 -19.67 8.52 2.89
C VAL A 116 -19.74 7.57 1.69
N THR A 117 -20.51 6.49 1.82
CA THR A 117 -20.72 5.50 0.74
C THR A 117 -21.44 6.11 -0.47
N GLU A 118 -22.45 6.96 -0.24
CA GLU A 118 -23.17 7.69 -1.29
C GLU A 118 -22.25 8.67 -2.01
N LEU A 119 -21.44 9.45 -1.28
CA LEU A 119 -20.47 10.39 -1.86
C LEU A 119 -19.38 9.67 -2.66
N TYR A 120 -18.88 8.55 -2.15
CA TYR A 120 -17.94 7.69 -2.87
C TYR A 120 -18.57 7.21 -4.19
N THR A 121 -19.77 6.64 -4.13
CA THR A 121 -20.48 6.09 -5.30
C THR A 121 -20.73 7.17 -6.34
N ALA A 122 -21.21 8.35 -5.93
CA ALA A 122 -21.44 9.48 -6.83
C ALA A 122 -20.16 9.97 -7.49
N ALA A 123 -19.04 10.03 -6.76
CA ALA A 123 -17.75 10.43 -7.33
C ALA A 123 -17.22 9.37 -8.31
N VAL A 124 -17.34 8.07 -8.00
CA VAL A 124 -16.96 7.00 -8.93
C VAL A 124 -17.80 7.03 -10.21
N GLU A 125 -19.11 7.28 -10.11
CA GLU A 125 -19.98 7.44 -11.29
C GLU A 125 -19.54 8.63 -12.16
N GLN A 126 -19.23 9.77 -11.54
CA GLN A 126 -18.74 10.96 -12.24
C GLN A 126 -17.35 10.75 -12.88
N LEU A 127 -16.53 9.84 -12.37
CA LEU A 127 -15.26 9.48 -12.97
C LEU A 127 -15.45 8.75 -14.32
N GLY A 128 -16.60 8.12 -14.56
CA GLY A 128 -16.96 7.50 -15.84
C GLY A 128 -17.61 8.46 -16.86
N HIS A 129 -17.70 9.75 -16.55
CA HIS A 129 -18.40 10.73 -17.40
C HIS A 129 -17.59 11.15 -18.64
N ASP A 130 -18.23 11.39 -19.78
CA ASP A 130 -17.56 11.72 -21.07
C ASP A 130 -16.73 13.02 -21.03
N ARG A 131 -17.19 14.00 -20.25
CA ARG A 131 -16.48 15.28 -20.05
C ARG A 131 -15.35 15.16 -19.02
N ALA A 132 -14.11 15.43 -19.45
CA ALA A 132 -12.94 15.44 -18.57
C ALA A 132 -13.07 16.39 -17.37
N ALA A 133 -13.72 17.54 -17.51
CA ALA A 133 -13.92 18.47 -16.39
C ALA A 133 -14.71 17.83 -15.23
N VAL A 134 -15.70 16.98 -15.53
CA VAL A 134 -16.48 16.24 -14.52
C VAL A 134 -15.62 15.16 -13.87
N ARG A 135 -14.83 14.42 -14.68
CA ARG A 135 -13.89 13.41 -14.19
C ARG A 135 -12.83 14.00 -13.26
N LEU A 136 -12.28 15.17 -13.60
CA LEU A 136 -11.34 15.89 -12.73
C LEU A 136 -11.99 16.30 -11.41
N GLY A 137 -13.23 16.82 -11.44
CA GLY A 137 -14.00 17.11 -10.24
C GLY A 137 -14.20 15.88 -9.35
N ALA A 138 -14.51 14.74 -9.96
CA ALA A 138 -14.61 13.45 -9.27
C ALA A 138 -13.30 13.01 -8.60
N LEU A 139 -12.16 13.14 -9.29
CA LEU A 139 -10.86 12.81 -8.71
C LEU A 139 -10.55 13.63 -7.44
N TYR A 140 -10.82 14.94 -7.45
CA TYR A 140 -10.64 15.78 -6.26
C TYR A 140 -11.68 15.48 -5.17
N ALA A 141 -12.91 15.10 -5.53
CA ALA A 141 -13.90 14.65 -4.55
C ALA A 141 -13.46 13.36 -3.85
N LEU A 142 -12.96 12.36 -4.60
CA LEU A 142 -12.39 11.14 -4.05
C LEU A 142 -11.15 11.43 -3.19
N GLN A 143 -10.25 12.29 -3.66
CA GLN A 143 -9.07 12.70 -2.90
C GLN A 143 -9.44 13.32 -1.54
N ARG A 144 -10.43 14.22 -1.52
CA ARG A 144 -10.93 14.80 -0.27
C ARG A 144 -11.55 13.73 0.63
N LEU A 145 -12.37 12.84 0.07
CA LEU A 145 -13.00 11.76 0.81
C LEU A 145 -11.95 10.85 1.46
N GLY A 146 -10.91 10.43 0.73
CA GLY A 146 -9.83 9.59 1.29
C GLY A 146 -8.92 10.32 2.29
N GLN A 147 -8.84 11.65 2.20
CA GLN A 147 -8.14 12.45 3.20
C GLN A 147 -8.90 12.48 4.53
N ASP A 148 -10.22 12.68 4.48
CA ASP A 148 -11.09 12.80 5.66
C ASP A 148 -11.45 11.42 6.26
N HIS A 149 -11.50 10.37 5.44
CA HIS A 149 -11.95 9.02 5.80
C HIS A 149 -10.88 7.95 5.46
N PRO A 150 -9.98 7.60 6.39
CA PRO A 150 -8.89 6.66 6.14
C PRO A 150 -9.31 5.28 5.61
N GLU A 151 -10.48 4.80 6.04
CA GLU A 151 -11.09 3.55 5.59
C GLU A 151 -11.40 3.52 4.09
N GLN A 152 -11.57 4.69 3.45
CA GLN A 152 -11.87 4.82 2.02
C GLN A 152 -10.61 4.84 1.14
N ARG A 153 -9.41 5.03 1.71
CA ARG A 153 -8.16 5.18 0.95
C ARG A 153 -7.89 3.98 0.05
N ARG A 154 -8.09 2.76 0.55
CA ARG A 154 -7.86 1.53 -0.23
C ARG A 154 -8.85 1.39 -1.40
N PRO A 155 -10.18 1.49 -1.21
CA PRO A 155 -11.13 1.55 -2.33
C PRO A 155 -10.80 2.64 -3.36
N ILE A 156 -10.47 3.85 -2.91
CA ILE A 156 -10.15 4.98 -3.78
C ILE A 156 -8.90 4.69 -4.63
N VAL A 157 -7.81 4.22 -4.01
CA VAL A 157 -6.58 3.86 -4.73
C VAL A 157 -6.84 2.73 -5.73
N ASN A 158 -7.66 1.74 -5.39
CA ASN A 158 -8.03 0.67 -6.31
C ASN A 158 -8.76 1.21 -7.55
N VAL A 159 -9.69 2.15 -7.38
CA VAL A 159 -10.38 2.82 -8.51
C VAL A 159 -9.40 3.64 -9.34
N TRP A 160 -8.47 4.37 -8.69
CA TRP A 160 -7.45 5.14 -9.38
C TRP A 160 -6.52 4.25 -10.24
N CYS A 161 -6.03 3.16 -9.67
CA CYS A 161 -5.25 2.16 -10.38
C CYS A 161 -6.04 1.53 -11.53
N ALA A 162 -7.30 1.15 -11.30
CA ALA A 162 -8.16 0.59 -12.34
C ALA A 162 -8.36 1.57 -13.52
N TYR A 163 -8.55 2.86 -13.24
CA TYR A 163 -8.66 3.91 -14.25
C TYR A 163 -7.37 4.01 -15.08
N LEU A 164 -6.20 4.06 -14.44
CA LEU A 164 -4.91 4.11 -15.16
C LEU A 164 -4.61 2.87 -16.01
N ARG A 165 -5.13 1.71 -15.61
CA ARG A 165 -5.02 0.46 -16.37
C ARG A 165 -5.97 0.36 -17.55
N MET A 166 -6.99 1.22 -17.64
CA MET A 166 -7.82 1.26 -18.85
C MET A 166 -6.97 1.66 -20.05
N SER A 167 -7.25 1.06 -21.21
CA SER A 167 -6.50 1.32 -22.43
C SER A 167 -6.49 2.81 -22.78
N PHE A 168 -5.35 3.26 -23.28
CA PHE A 168 -5.14 4.63 -23.71
C PHE A 168 -4.34 4.59 -25.01
N ARG A 169 -4.88 5.20 -26.07
CA ARG A 169 -4.25 5.14 -27.40
C ARG A 169 -3.05 6.08 -27.48
N ASP A 170 -2.02 5.67 -28.21
CA ASP A 170 -0.89 6.53 -28.54
C ASP A 170 -1.15 7.22 -29.90
N PRO A 171 -1.27 8.56 -29.94
CA PRO A 171 -1.53 9.31 -31.17
C PRO A 171 -0.40 9.16 -32.19
N ALA A 172 0.83 8.85 -31.76
CA ALA A 172 1.97 8.67 -32.65
C ALA A 172 1.81 7.44 -33.56
N THR A 173 1.02 6.45 -33.11
CA THR A 173 0.84 5.17 -33.83
C THR A 173 -0.35 5.21 -34.77
N ASP A 174 -1.44 5.85 -34.36
CA ASP A 174 -2.75 5.69 -35.02
C ASP A 174 -3.15 6.85 -35.94
N GLY A 175 -2.51 8.03 -35.82
CA GLY A 175 -2.84 9.19 -36.64
C GLY A 175 -4.25 9.72 -36.37
N LEU A 176 -4.40 10.55 -35.34
CA LEU A 176 -5.69 11.04 -34.87
C LEU A 176 -6.21 12.24 -35.68
N ASP A 177 -7.53 12.32 -35.85
CA ASP A 177 -8.17 13.56 -36.30
C ASP A 177 -8.19 14.65 -35.21
N GLU A 178 -8.73 15.84 -35.51
CA GLU A 178 -8.75 16.97 -34.55
C GLU A 178 -9.60 16.68 -33.30
N GLN A 179 -10.70 15.96 -33.47
CA GLN A 179 -11.63 15.62 -32.39
C GLN A 179 -11.04 14.53 -31.50
N GLU A 180 -10.51 13.47 -32.09
CA GLU A 180 -9.79 12.40 -31.40
C GLU A 180 -8.56 12.96 -30.65
N SER A 181 -7.84 13.90 -31.26
CA SER A 181 -6.72 14.61 -30.61
C SER A 181 -7.16 15.45 -29.41
N LEU A 182 -8.36 16.04 -29.45
CA LEU A 182 -8.94 16.76 -28.31
C LEU A 182 -9.32 15.79 -27.18
N GLU A 183 -10.02 14.70 -27.50
CA GLU A 183 -10.43 13.66 -26.54
C GLU A 183 -9.21 13.01 -25.88
N TRP A 184 -8.18 12.72 -26.67
CA TRP A 184 -6.90 12.22 -26.19
C TRP A 184 -6.23 13.17 -25.20
N ARG A 185 -6.14 14.47 -25.53
CA ARG A 185 -5.58 15.49 -24.62
C ARG A 185 -6.37 15.57 -23.33
N GLN A 186 -7.70 15.58 -23.42
CA GLN A 186 -8.58 15.62 -22.25
C GLN A 186 -8.39 14.40 -21.34
N GLU A 187 -8.28 13.20 -21.92
CA GLU A 187 -8.05 11.98 -21.17
C GLU A 187 -6.65 11.93 -20.57
N ARG A 188 -5.63 12.40 -21.30
CA ARG A 188 -4.26 12.56 -20.77
C ARG A 188 -4.23 13.46 -19.54
N GLU A 189 -4.95 14.59 -19.56
CA GLU A 189 -5.01 15.51 -18.41
C GLU A 189 -5.60 14.85 -17.15
N VAL A 190 -6.63 14.01 -17.30
CA VAL A 190 -7.22 13.25 -16.19
C VAL A 190 -6.21 12.25 -15.62
N ARG A 191 -5.52 11.50 -16.49
CA ARG A 191 -4.53 10.49 -16.09
C ARG A 191 -3.31 11.10 -15.42
N VAL A 192 -2.78 12.19 -15.97
CA VAL A 192 -1.67 12.94 -15.36
C VAL A 192 -2.07 13.51 -14.00
N THR A 193 -3.31 14.01 -13.85
CA THR A 193 -3.83 14.46 -12.56
C THR A 193 -3.87 13.30 -11.55
N LEU A 194 -4.36 12.13 -11.97
CA LEU A 194 -4.42 10.94 -11.12
C LEU A 194 -3.02 10.45 -10.71
N GLN A 195 -2.03 10.46 -11.63
CA GLN A 195 -0.63 10.17 -11.31
C GLN A 195 -0.06 11.15 -10.27
N ARG A 196 -0.41 12.44 -10.34
CA ARG A 196 -0.01 13.44 -9.33
C ARG A 196 -0.63 13.13 -7.97
N LEU A 197 -1.90 12.71 -7.94
CA LEU A 197 -2.57 12.30 -6.71
C LEU A 197 -1.91 11.06 -6.08
N LEU A 198 -1.53 10.06 -6.89
CA LEU A 198 -0.76 8.91 -6.41
C LEU A 198 0.61 9.32 -5.85
N ARG A 199 1.34 10.19 -6.55
CA ARG A 199 2.60 10.76 -6.04
C ARG A 199 2.40 11.40 -4.67
N GLU A 200 1.39 12.27 -4.56
CA GLU A 200 1.14 13.08 -3.37
C GLU A 200 0.60 12.29 -2.18
N HIS A 201 -0.28 11.32 -2.40
CA HIS A 201 -0.95 10.62 -1.31
C HIS A 201 -0.35 9.26 -1.02
N VAL A 202 0.32 8.62 -1.99
CA VAL A 202 0.79 7.24 -1.88
C VAL A 202 2.32 7.11 -1.91
N HIS A 203 3.04 8.02 -2.58
CA HIS A 203 4.50 7.92 -2.73
C HIS A 203 5.30 9.02 -2.00
N SER A 204 4.62 9.95 -1.34
CA SER A 204 5.24 11.03 -0.55
C SER A 204 5.48 10.66 0.94
N GLY A 205 5.61 9.36 1.21
CA GLY A 205 5.92 8.85 2.55
C GLY A 205 7.28 9.32 3.08
N PRO A 206 7.61 9.01 4.35
CA PRO A 206 8.86 9.46 4.96
C PRO A 206 10.04 8.88 4.18
N TYR A 207 11.03 9.72 3.85
CA TYR A 207 12.17 9.31 3.05
C TYR A 207 13.47 9.93 3.56
N ARG A 208 14.48 9.10 3.83
CA ARG A 208 15.73 9.49 4.52
C ARG A 208 15.39 10.26 5.80
N GLU A 209 15.82 11.51 5.89
CA GLU A 209 15.60 12.41 7.03
C GLU A 209 14.35 13.30 6.84
N LYS A 210 13.64 13.19 5.71
CA LYS A 210 12.44 14.00 5.45
C LYS A 210 11.20 13.34 6.04
N PRO A 211 10.38 14.09 6.82
CA PRO A 211 9.11 13.59 7.30
C PRO A 211 8.16 13.34 6.13
N ALA A 212 7.18 12.45 6.34
CA ALA A 212 6.11 12.22 5.38
C ALA A 212 5.31 13.51 5.13
N SER A 213 4.75 13.65 3.92
CA SER A 213 3.74 14.67 3.68
C SER A 213 2.56 14.49 4.64
N PRO A 214 1.94 15.58 5.16
CA PRO A 214 0.67 15.49 5.92
C PRO A 214 -0.47 14.83 5.12
N ARG A 215 -0.31 14.75 3.80
CA ARG A 215 -1.27 14.14 2.86
C ARG A 215 -0.98 12.67 2.59
N PHE A 216 0.11 12.10 3.11
CA PHE A 216 0.47 10.71 2.90
C PHE A 216 -0.53 9.76 3.59
N TRP A 217 -0.94 8.71 2.88
CA TRP A 217 -2.04 7.82 3.27
C TRP A 217 -1.62 6.56 4.02
N GLY A 218 -0.31 6.31 4.19
CA GLY A 218 0.23 5.18 4.94
C GLY A 218 0.79 4.05 4.06
N ASP A 219 1.17 2.95 4.71
CA ASP A 219 1.95 1.84 4.13
C ASP A 219 1.12 0.59 3.76
N GLU A 220 -0.20 0.66 3.91
CA GLU A 220 -1.10 -0.49 3.74
C GLU A 220 -1.92 -0.44 2.44
N LEU A 221 -1.36 0.12 1.37
CA LEU A 221 -2.02 0.22 0.06
C LEU A 221 -1.45 -0.77 -0.97
N ASP A 222 -2.29 -1.22 -1.91
CA ASP A 222 -1.86 -2.02 -3.07
C ASP A 222 -1.92 -1.14 -4.32
N ILE A 223 -0.78 -0.93 -4.97
CA ILE A 223 -0.66 -0.01 -6.11
C ILE A 223 -0.35 -0.85 -7.33
N ASP A 224 -1.40 -1.36 -7.94
CA ASP A 224 -1.29 -2.21 -9.12
C ASP A 224 -1.47 -1.39 -10.41
N LEU A 225 -0.34 -1.02 -11.01
CA LEU A 225 -0.27 -0.32 -12.29
C LEU A 225 0.13 -1.28 -13.43
N THR A 226 -0.16 -2.57 -13.27
CA THR A 226 0.13 -3.58 -14.28
C THR A 226 -0.55 -3.23 -15.61
N GLY A 227 0.22 -3.17 -16.70
CA GLY A 227 -0.30 -2.83 -18.04
C GLY A 227 -0.76 -1.37 -18.20
N ALA A 228 -0.57 -0.51 -17.20
CA ALA A 228 -0.98 0.89 -17.28
C ALA A 228 -0.11 1.68 -18.26
N THR A 229 -0.69 2.67 -18.94
CA THR A 229 0.08 3.69 -19.69
C THR A 229 0.24 4.93 -18.83
N LEU A 230 1.48 5.24 -18.46
CA LEU A 230 1.85 6.30 -17.53
C LEU A 230 2.61 7.41 -18.27
N HIS A 231 2.09 8.63 -18.23
CA HIS A 231 2.64 9.76 -18.99
C HIS A 231 3.56 10.60 -18.13
N GLU A 232 4.81 10.76 -18.58
CA GLU A 232 5.82 11.60 -17.94
C GLU A 232 5.86 11.39 -16.40
N LEU A 233 5.84 10.13 -15.96
CA LEU A 233 5.70 9.81 -14.56
C LEU A 233 6.87 10.39 -13.76
N ASP A 234 6.54 11.26 -12.82
CA ASP A 234 7.50 11.84 -11.89
C ASP A 234 7.31 11.24 -10.51
N LEU A 235 8.30 10.48 -10.05
CA LEU A 235 8.47 9.96 -8.70
C LEU A 235 9.86 10.34 -8.13
N ASP A 236 10.46 11.44 -8.60
CA ASP A 236 11.71 11.98 -8.05
C ASP A 236 11.57 12.25 -6.55
N ALA A 237 12.56 11.79 -5.78
CA ALA A 237 12.65 11.94 -4.33
C ALA A 237 11.42 11.40 -3.56
N CYS A 238 10.71 10.42 -4.11
CA CYS A 238 9.60 9.74 -3.47
C CYS A 238 10.03 8.44 -2.77
N ARG A 239 9.29 8.05 -1.72
CA ARG A 239 9.29 6.68 -1.23
C ARG A 239 8.19 5.92 -1.94
N ILE A 240 8.57 5.08 -2.90
CA ILE A 240 7.64 4.27 -3.67
C ILE A 240 7.12 3.15 -2.78
N HIS A 241 5.79 3.01 -2.79
CA HIS A 241 5.06 2.20 -1.83
C HIS A 241 5.47 0.71 -1.97
N PRO A 242 5.65 -0.06 -0.88
CA PRO A 242 6.21 -1.41 -0.95
C PRO A 242 5.50 -2.40 -1.90
N ARG A 243 4.20 -2.20 -2.10
CA ARG A 243 3.35 -3.05 -2.96
C ARG A 243 2.93 -2.31 -4.23
N THR A 244 3.91 -1.68 -4.89
CA THR A 244 3.73 -1.04 -6.20
C THR A 244 4.25 -1.96 -7.30
N THR A 245 3.43 -2.22 -8.32
CA THR A 245 3.85 -2.96 -9.51
C THR A 245 3.65 -2.14 -10.78
N PHE A 246 4.65 -2.19 -11.66
CA PHE A 246 4.64 -1.62 -13.01
C PHE A 246 4.86 -2.70 -14.08
N THR A 247 4.57 -3.97 -13.78
CA THR A 247 4.72 -5.07 -14.74
C THR A 247 3.88 -4.81 -16.00
N HIS A 248 4.43 -5.03 -17.18
CA HIS A 248 3.81 -4.71 -18.47
C HIS A 248 3.42 -3.23 -18.67
N ALA A 249 3.79 -2.32 -17.77
CA ALA A 249 3.41 -0.91 -17.88
C ALA A 249 4.17 -0.22 -19.02
N THR A 250 3.51 0.72 -19.69
CA THR A 250 4.14 1.60 -20.68
C THR A 250 4.37 2.97 -20.09
N PHE A 251 5.62 3.38 -20.01
CA PHE A 251 6.05 4.72 -19.61
C PHE A 251 6.17 5.59 -20.86
N ALA A 252 5.12 6.36 -21.12
CA ALA A 252 4.98 7.26 -22.25
C ALA A 252 5.72 8.58 -21.98
N GLY A 253 6.78 8.84 -22.76
CA GLY A 253 7.67 9.98 -22.54
C GLY A 253 8.66 9.78 -21.39
N ASN A 254 9.19 10.89 -20.90
CA ASN A 254 10.30 10.89 -19.94
C ASN A 254 9.84 10.55 -18.51
N SER A 255 10.41 9.52 -17.90
CA SER A 255 10.04 9.07 -16.54
C SER A 255 11.17 9.27 -15.54
N ARG A 256 10.82 9.68 -14.31
CA ARG A 256 11.79 10.19 -13.33
C ARG A 256 11.63 9.49 -11.98
N PHE A 257 12.71 8.89 -11.50
CA PHE A 257 12.81 8.15 -10.23
C PHE A 257 14.08 8.54 -9.45
N ARG A 258 14.67 9.71 -9.75
CA ARG A 258 15.93 10.17 -9.18
C ARG A 258 15.81 10.29 -7.67
N SER A 259 16.78 9.73 -6.95
CA SER A 259 16.79 9.68 -5.49
C SER A 259 15.50 9.11 -4.89
N ALA A 260 14.73 8.34 -5.65
CA ALA A 260 13.57 7.63 -5.11
C ALA A 260 14.02 6.42 -4.29
N THR A 261 13.13 5.91 -3.47
CA THR A 261 13.34 4.64 -2.78
C THR A 261 12.16 3.73 -2.90
N PHE A 262 12.39 2.57 -3.50
CA PHE A 262 11.44 1.47 -3.52
C PHE A 262 11.52 0.78 -2.17
N ALA A 263 10.46 0.92 -1.36
CA ALA A 263 10.42 0.38 -0.01
C ALA A 263 10.15 -1.14 0.04
N GLY A 264 9.77 -1.72 -1.10
CA GLY A 264 9.62 -3.15 -1.32
C GLY A 264 10.36 -3.57 -2.60
N ASP A 265 9.92 -4.69 -3.18
CA ASP A 265 10.43 -5.11 -4.49
C ASP A 265 9.99 -4.12 -5.58
N ALA A 266 10.88 -3.83 -6.52
CA ALA A 266 10.58 -2.98 -7.67
C ALA A 266 10.24 -3.85 -8.87
N TRP A 267 8.98 -3.82 -9.30
CA TRP A 267 8.47 -4.65 -10.39
C TRP A 267 8.31 -3.83 -11.68
N PHE A 268 9.18 -4.09 -12.64
CA PHE A 268 9.20 -3.49 -13.98
C PHE A 268 9.35 -4.57 -15.07
N ALA A 269 9.01 -5.83 -14.75
CA ALA A 269 9.10 -6.91 -15.72
C ALA A 269 8.19 -6.61 -16.92
N GLU A 270 8.72 -6.79 -18.13
CA GLU A 270 8.04 -6.49 -19.40
C GLU A 270 7.55 -5.03 -19.54
N ALA A 271 8.08 -4.10 -18.72
CA ALA A 271 7.75 -2.68 -18.84
C ALA A 271 8.44 -2.05 -20.06
N THR A 272 7.76 -1.10 -20.71
CA THR A 272 8.31 -0.36 -21.86
C THR A 272 8.51 1.11 -21.52
N PHE A 273 9.73 1.61 -21.67
CA PHE A 273 10.08 3.02 -21.52
C PHE A 273 10.32 3.65 -22.90
N THR A 274 9.40 4.51 -23.31
CA THR A 274 9.43 5.16 -24.65
C THR A 274 10.29 6.43 -24.68
N GLY A 275 10.44 7.11 -23.54
CA GLY A 275 11.34 8.24 -23.37
C GLY A 275 12.52 7.90 -22.45
N HIS A 276 13.28 8.94 -22.08
CA HIS A 276 14.39 8.80 -21.14
C HIS A 276 13.88 8.38 -19.77
N VAL A 277 14.59 7.47 -19.08
CA VAL A 277 14.30 7.08 -17.71
C VAL A 277 15.50 7.30 -16.80
N TRP A 278 15.26 7.94 -15.65
CA TRP A 278 16.30 8.29 -14.70
C TRP A 278 16.04 7.69 -13.33
N PHE A 279 16.77 6.63 -13.00
CA PHE A 279 16.92 6.01 -11.68
C PHE A 279 18.18 6.48 -10.95
N ASN A 280 18.64 7.71 -11.24
CA ASN A 280 19.89 8.23 -10.66
C ASN A 280 19.80 8.32 -9.14
N GLY A 281 20.71 7.68 -8.41
CA GLY A 281 20.72 7.69 -6.95
C GLY A 281 19.52 6.98 -6.31
N THR A 282 18.75 6.20 -7.07
CA THR A 282 17.62 5.42 -6.56
C THR A 282 18.11 4.31 -5.63
N VAL A 283 17.38 4.07 -4.54
CA VAL A 283 17.65 2.93 -3.64
C VAL A 283 16.53 1.91 -3.78
N PHE A 284 16.88 0.70 -4.21
CA PHE A 284 16.02 -0.46 -4.22
C PHE A 284 16.30 -1.28 -2.96
N THR A 285 15.45 -1.18 -1.94
CA THR A 285 15.72 -1.81 -0.63
C THR A 285 15.58 -3.32 -0.66
N ARG A 286 14.89 -3.85 -1.68
CA ARG A 286 14.73 -5.28 -1.95
C ARG A 286 15.12 -5.59 -3.39
N SER A 287 14.51 -6.59 -4.00
CA SER A 287 14.84 -7.02 -5.35
C SER A 287 14.31 -6.03 -6.39
N ALA A 288 15.00 -5.94 -7.53
CA ALA A 288 14.60 -5.09 -8.65
C ALA A 288 14.48 -5.92 -9.93
N TRP A 289 13.28 -5.97 -10.49
CA TRP A 289 12.91 -6.86 -11.59
C TRP A 289 12.63 -6.05 -12.86
N PHE A 290 13.56 -6.10 -13.80
CA PHE A 290 13.51 -5.48 -15.13
C PHE A 290 13.60 -6.54 -16.24
N GLY A 291 13.25 -7.79 -15.93
CA GLY A 291 13.27 -8.87 -16.93
C GLY A 291 12.36 -8.53 -18.11
N GLU A 292 12.84 -8.72 -19.33
CA GLU A 292 12.12 -8.41 -20.58
C GLU A 292 11.67 -6.93 -20.70
N ALA A 293 12.20 -6.04 -19.86
CA ALA A 293 11.92 -4.60 -19.96
C ALA A 293 12.59 -4.01 -21.20
N THR A 294 11.93 -3.06 -21.86
CA THR A 294 12.43 -2.37 -23.05
C THR A 294 12.66 -0.90 -22.77
N PHE A 295 13.89 -0.43 -23.01
CA PHE A 295 14.31 0.97 -22.88
C PHE A 295 14.67 1.50 -24.26
N THR A 296 13.74 2.24 -24.87
CA THR A 296 13.90 2.75 -26.24
C THR A 296 14.86 3.94 -26.34
N SER A 297 14.92 4.74 -25.27
CA SER A 297 15.80 5.89 -25.09
C SER A 297 16.80 5.63 -23.95
N GLU A 298 17.51 6.67 -23.50
CA GLU A 298 18.46 6.54 -22.39
C GLU A 298 17.82 5.98 -21.12
N ALA A 299 18.47 4.99 -20.51
CA ALA A 299 18.15 4.47 -19.18
C ALA A 299 19.35 4.64 -18.25
N SER A 300 19.20 5.52 -17.26
CA SER A 300 20.27 5.84 -16.31
C SER A 300 19.96 5.31 -14.91
N PHE A 301 20.76 4.35 -14.45
CA PHE A 301 20.82 3.80 -13.11
C PHE A 301 22.02 4.32 -12.32
N ALA A 302 22.69 5.38 -12.80
CA ALA A 302 23.92 5.85 -12.21
C ALA A 302 23.75 6.22 -10.72
N GLN A 303 24.71 5.84 -9.87
CA GLN A 303 24.66 6.01 -8.41
C GLN A 303 23.51 5.27 -7.70
N ALA A 304 22.75 4.40 -8.39
CA ALA A 304 21.73 3.61 -7.75
C ALA A 304 22.35 2.55 -6.81
N THR A 305 21.58 2.14 -5.81
CA THR A 305 21.94 1.02 -4.93
C THR A 305 20.82 -0.01 -4.97
N VAL A 306 21.17 -1.26 -5.29
CA VAL A 306 20.24 -2.40 -5.22
C VAL A 306 20.67 -3.31 -4.09
N SER A 307 19.82 -3.42 -3.06
CA SER A 307 20.11 -4.23 -1.87
C SER A 307 19.75 -5.70 -2.04
N GLY A 308 18.69 -6.01 -2.78
CA GLY A 308 18.31 -7.38 -3.14
C GLY A 308 18.82 -7.78 -4.53
N ALA A 309 18.35 -8.93 -5.03
CA ALA A 309 18.71 -9.41 -6.37
C ALA A 309 18.17 -8.45 -7.45
N SER A 310 18.97 -8.20 -8.48
CA SER A 310 18.53 -7.45 -9.66
C SER A 310 18.50 -8.34 -10.89
N SER A 311 17.38 -8.35 -11.61
CA SER A 311 17.22 -9.08 -12.86
C SER A 311 16.94 -8.13 -14.01
N PHE A 312 17.73 -8.25 -15.06
CA PHE A 312 17.60 -7.62 -16.38
C PHE A 312 17.62 -8.71 -17.46
N ILE A 313 17.17 -9.93 -17.12
CA ILE A 313 17.13 -11.06 -18.06
C ILE A 313 16.34 -10.64 -19.29
N LYS A 314 16.91 -10.79 -20.49
CA LYS A 314 16.28 -10.42 -21.77
C LYS A 314 15.83 -8.95 -21.86
N ALA A 315 16.33 -8.07 -20.99
CA ALA A 315 16.05 -6.64 -21.10
C ALA A 315 16.72 -6.07 -22.35
N THR A 316 16.02 -5.16 -23.03
CA THR A 316 16.51 -4.50 -24.25
C THR A 316 16.77 -3.02 -24.00
N PHE A 317 18.02 -2.59 -24.18
CA PHE A 317 18.45 -1.19 -24.12
C PHE A 317 18.77 -0.71 -25.52
N SER A 318 17.76 -0.16 -26.21
CA SER A 318 17.94 0.43 -27.54
C SER A 318 18.72 1.74 -27.48
N GLY A 319 18.48 2.54 -26.43
CA GLY A 319 19.26 3.72 -26.09
C GLY A 319 20.48 3.43 -25.20
N SER A 320 21.13 4.49 -24.73
CA SER A 320 22.27 4.38 -23.80
C SER A 320 21.84 3.85 -22.42
N ALA A 321 22.60 2.91 -21.88
CA ALA A 321 22.41 2.36 -20.55
C ALA A 321 23.58 2.76 -19.62
N TYR A 322 23.28 3.53 -18.58
CA TYR A 322 24.28 4.04 -17.63
C TYR A 322 24.11 3.40 -16.26
N PHE A 323 25.08 2.59 -15.84
CA PHE A 323 25.21 1.98 -14.51
C PHE A 323 26.46 2.50 -13.78
N ASP A 324 26.88 3.72 -14.10
CA ASP A 324 28.06 4.34 -13.50
C ASP A 324 27.87 4.55 -11.99
N ASP A 325 28.87 4.21 -11.19
CA ASP A 325 28.83 4.30 -9.73
C ASP A 325 27.66 3.52 -9.08
N THR A 326 27.03 2.58 -9.80
CA THR A 326 25.94 1.74 -9.27
C THR A 326 26.51 0.65 -8.36
N THR A 327 25.83 0.40 -7.24
CA THR A 327 26.19 -0.69 -6.31
C THR A 327 25.12 -1.78 -6.31
N PHE A 328 25.50 -2.99 -6.70
CA PHE A 328 24.70 -4.21 -6.61
C PHE A 328 25.19 -5.04 -5.42
N ILE A 329 24.39 -5.09 -4.34
CA ILE A 329 24.75 -5.74 -3.07
C ILE A 329 24.43 -7.24 -3.09
N ASP A 330 23.49 -7.66 -3.93
CA ASP A 330 23.21 -9.06 -4.20
C ASP A 330 23.50 -9.38 -5.67
N THR A 331 23.08 -10.56 -6.13
CA THR A 331 23.29 -11.09 -7.47
C THR A 331 22.66 -10.17 -8.51
N ALA A 332 23.43 -9.86 -9.56
CA ALA A 332 22.97 -9.05 -10.69
C ALA A 332 22.99 -9.87 -11.98
N VAL A 333 21.81 -10.02 -12.59
CA VAL A 333 21.59 -10.93 -13.72
C VAL A 333 21.20 -10.14 -14.96
N PHE A 334 22.04 -10.15 -15.97
CA PHE A 334 21.87 -9.51 -17.29
C PHE A 334 21.88 -10.56 -18.40
N GLU A 335 21.41 -11.77 -18.12
CA GLU A 335 21.44 -12.88 -19.07
C GLU A 335 20.54 -12.59 -20.26
N GLU A 336 21.02 -12.85 -21.47
CA GLU A 336 20.32 -12.56 -22.72
C GLU A 336 19.93 -11.08 -22.91
N ALA A 337 20.46 -10.17 -22.09
CA ALA A 337 20.20 -8.74 -22.24
C ALA A 337 20.83 -8.20 -23.53
N VAL A 338 20.15 -7.25 -24.18
CA VAL A 338 20.58 -6.64 -25.44
C VAL A 338 20.90 -5.17 -25.20
N PHE A 339 22.13 -4.76 -25.50
CA PHE A 339 22.61 -3.40 -25.41
C PHE A 339 22.95 -2.88 -26.81
N THR A 340 22.02 -2.13 -27.41
CA THR A 340 22.21 -1.53 -28.72
C THR A 340 22.98 -0.20 -28.61
N GLY A 341 22.63 0.62 -27.63
CA GLY A 341 23.37 1.83 -27.29
C GLY A 341 24.63 1.55 -26.47
N VAL A 342 25.26 2.61 -25.95
CA VAL A 342 26.41 2.45 -25.05
C VAL A 342 25.97 1.81 -23.72
N ALA A 343 26.81 0.96 -23.14
CA ALA A 343 26.60 0.38 -21.82
C ALA A 343 27.79 0.70 -20.91
N TRP A 344 27.61 1.60 -19.94
CA TRP A 344 28.69 2.02 -19.04
C TRP A 344 28.45 1.50 -17.62
N PHE A 345 29.48 0.87 -17.07
CA PHE A 345 29.52 0.33 -15.71
C PHE A 345 30.70 0.93 -14.93
N ARG A 346 31.09 2.18 -15.23
CA ARG A 346 32.32 2.75 -14.67
C ARG A 346 32.17 2.89 -13.16
N ASN A 347 33.19 2.49 -12.39
CA ASN A 347 33.15 2.48 -10.92
C ASN A 347 31.97 1.67 -10.32
N ALA A 348 31.27 0.84 -11.10
CA ALA A 348 30.20 0.01 -10.55
C ALA A 348 30.78 -1.05 -9.62
N THR A 349 30.02 -1.44 -8.59
CA THR A 349 30.44 -2.45 -7.63
C THR A 349 29.43 -3.59 -7.60
N PHE A 350 29.89 -4.80 -7.84
CA PHE A 350 29.14 -6.05 -7.74
C PHE A 350 29.71 -6.87 -6.58
N THR A 351 29.00 -6.92 -5.45
CA THR A 351 29.47 -7.62 -4.26
C THR A 351 29.23 -9.13 -4.33
N LYS A 352 28.25 -9.56 -5.14
CA LYS A 352 27.97 -10.98 -5.46
C LYS A 352 28.24 -11.24 -6.94
N VAL A 353 27.84 -12.41 -7.41
CA VAL A 353 28.05 -12.81 -8.80
C VAL A 353 27.27 -11.87 -9.72
N ALA A 354 27.96 -11.36 -10.75
CA ALA A 354 27.35 -10.68 -11.88
C ALA A 354 27.38 -11.62 -13.10
N THR A 355 26.23 -11.83 -13.75
CA THR A 355 26.14 -12.65 -14.97
C THR A 355 25.61 -11.83 -16.13
N PHE A 356 26.29 -11.94 -17.26
CA PHE A 356 25.97 -11.37 -18.57
C PHE A 356 25.96 -12.48 -19.61
N ALA A 357 25.62 -13.71 -19.19
CA ALA A 357 25.58 -14.86 -20.07
C ALA A 357 24.70 -14.60 -21.29
N MET A 358 25.18 -14.93 -22.48
CA MET A 358 24.42 -14.76 -23.73
C MET A 358 23.96 -13.30 -24.01
N ALA A 359 24.49 -12.31 -23.29
CA ALA A 359 24.21 -10.91 -23.56
C ALA A 359 24.76 -10.49 -24.94
N THR A 360 24.06 -9.56 -25.58
CA THR A 360 24.44 -9.00 -26.89
C THR A 360 24.81 -7.54 -26.74
N PHE A 361 26.03 -7.17 -27.11
CA PHE A 361 26.53 -5.80 -27.07
C PHE A 361 26.79 -5.29 -28.49
N THR A 362 25.84 -4.52 -29.02
CA THR A 362 26.01 -3.85 -30.31
C THR A 362 26.74 -2.53 -30.15
N GLY A 363 26.51 -1.80 -29.07
CA GLY A 363 27.21 -0.55 -28.77
C GLY A 363 28.47 -0.71 -27.91
N PRO A 364 29.26 0.37 -27.74
CA PRO A 364 30.43 0.38 -26.85
C PRO A 364 30.11 0.01 -25.40
N VAL A 365 30.99 -0.77 -24.77
CA VAL A 365 30.83 -1.23 -23.37
C VAL A 365 32.06 -0.83 -22.55
N LEU A 366 31.86 -0.29 -21.35
CA LEU A 366 32.94 0.14 -20.46
C LEU A 366 32.78 -0.41 -19.04
N PHE A 367 33.65 -1.34 -18.64
CA PHE A 367 33.81 -1.84 -17.25
C PHE A 367 35.02 -1.21 -16.55
N ARG A 368 35.29 0.06 -16.85
CA ARG A 368 36.43 0.77 -16.29
C ARG A 368 36.27 0.94 -14.79
N ASP A 369 37.30 0.59 -14.02
CA ASP A 369 37.31 0.75 -12.56
C ASP A 369 36.13 0.04 -11.87
N THR A 370 35.52 -0.97 -12.53
CA THR A 370 34.44 -1.81 -11.98
C THR A 370 35.00 -2.88 -11.04
N THR A 371 34.36 -3.07 -9.88
CA THR A 371 34.71 -4.10 -8.90
C THR A 371 33.76 -5.29 -8.97
N PHE A 372 34.31 -6.51 -9.03
CA PHE A 372 33.55 -7.77 -8.95
C PHE A 372 34.10 -8.64 -7.81
N ASP A 373 33.48 -8.58 -6.63
CA ASP A 373 33.97 -9.28 -5.44
C ASP A 373 33.88 -10.80 -5.55
N ASN A 374 32.86 -11.30 -6.26
CA ASN A 374 32.61 -12.73 -6.49
C ASN A 374 32.66 -13.11 -7.99
N GLY A 375 33.31 -12.27 -8.80
CA GLY A 375 33.54 -12.53 -10.22
C GLY A 375 32.37 -12.16 -11.14
N ILE A 376 32.66 -12.24 -12.45
CA ILE A 376 31.73 -11.96 -13.53
C ILE A 376 31.69 -13.13 -14.52
N ALA A 377 30.49 -13.52 -14.93
CA ALA A 377 30.24 -14.51 -15.97
C ALA A 377 29.81 -13.81 -17.27
N LEU A 378 30.61 -13.94 -18.33
CA LEU A 378 30.34 -13.41 -19.68
C LEU A 378 30.26 -14.52 -20.72
N HIS A 379 29.96 -15.76 -20.30
CA HIS A 379 29.99 -16.92 -21.19
C HIS A 379 28.95 -16.80 -22.30
N SER A 380 29.37 -17.09 -23.53
CA SER A 380 28.54 -16.97 -24.74
C SER A 380 27.99 -15.56 -25.01
N ALA A 381 28.42 -14.54 -24.26
CA ALA A 381 28.12 -13.16 -24.61
C ALA A 381 28.82 -12.79 -25.91
N ARG A 382 28.21 -11.90 -26.68
CA ARG A 382 28.73 -11.46 -27.98
C ARG A 382 28.79 -9.95 -28.06
N ALA A 383 29.78 -9.46 -28.79
CA ALA A 383 29.98 -8.03 -28.99
C ALA A 383 30.46 -7.70 -30.39
N ARG A 384 30.16 -6.49 -30.83
CA ARG A 384 30.63 -5.89 -32.08
C ARG A 384 32.13 -5.60 -32.03
N CYS A 385 32.92 -6.11 -32.97
CA CYS A 385 34.38 -5.91 -32.96
C CYS A 385 34.85 -4.56 -33.52
N ASP A 386 33.97 -3.80 -34.17
CA ASP A 386 34.25 -2.47 -34.74
C ASP A 386 34.13 -1.33 -33.71
N HIS A 387 33.66 -1.63 -32.50
CA HIS A 387 33.63 -0.70 -31.40
C HIS A 387 34.78 -0.92 -30.40
N LYS A 388 35.19 0.17 -29.75
CA LYS A 388 36.17 0.09 -28.65
C LYS A 388 35.44 -0.26 -27.36
N HIS A 389 35.67 -1.47 -26.88
CA HIS A 389 35.19 -1.96 -25.59
C HIS A 389 36.29 -1.91 -24.52
N GLN A 390 35.91 -1.77 -23.26
CA GLN A 390 36.77 -2.04 -22.11
C GLN A 390 36.14 -3.15 -21.29
N TRP A 391 36.63 -4.38 -21.49
CA TRP A 391 36.18 -5.58 -20.79
C TRP A 391 36.81 -5.67 -19.39
N PRO A 392 36.17 -6.39 -18.45
CA PRO A 392 36.78 -6.70 -17.17
C PRO A 392 38.09 -7.48 -17.34
N ALA A 393 38.97 -7.41 -16.33
CA ALA A 393 40.20 -8.18 -16.34
C ALA A 393 39.91 -9.69 -16.50
N GLY A 394 40.72 -10.37 -17.32
CA GLY A 394 40.55 -11.80 -17.60
C GLY A 394 39.52 -12.12 -18.68
N TRP A 395 38.94 -11.13 -19.37
CA TRP A 395 38.02 -11.33 -20.49
C TRP A 395 38.48 -10.60 -21.75
N SER A 396 38.25 -11.22 -22.91
CA SER A 396 38.47 -10.60 -24.22
C SER A 396 37.41 -11.01 -25.21
N CYS A 397 37.16 -10.17 -26.20
CA CYS A 397 36.29 -10.48 -27.33
C CYS A 397 37.15 -11.07 -28.46
N GLU A 398 36.92 -12.35 -28.79
CA GLU A 398 37.57 -13.03 -29.92
C GLU A 398 36.64 -13.03 -31.12
N LEU A 399 37.16 -12.60 -32.28
CA LEU A 399 36.41 -12.51 -33.52
C LEU A 399 35.95 -13.90 -33.98
N VAL A 400 34.66 -14.06 -34.24
CA VAL A 400 34.11 -15.30 -34.80
C VAL A 400 34.17 -15.16 -36.31
N SER A 401 34.91 -16.03 -36.99
CA SER A 401 34.91 -16.03 -38.45
C SER A 401 33.52 -16.43 -38.97
N ALA A 402 33.02 -15.69 -39.97
CA ALA A 402 31.67 -15.83 -40.54
C ALA A 402 31.31 -17.24 -41.04
N ALA A 403 32.27 -18.17 -41.10
CA ALA A 403 32.09 -19.55 -41.55
C ALA A 403 31.64 -20.54 -40.46
N ARG A 404 31.53 -20.13 -39.18
CA ARG A 404 31.13 -21.04 -38.08
C ARG A 404 30.08 -20.41 -37.17
N GLU A 405 28.86 -20.92 -37.31
CA GLU A 405 27.76 -20.96 -36.31
C GLU A 405 27.61 -19.76 -35.36
N GLY A 406 26.50 -19.04 -35.49
CA GLY A 406 25.99 -18.18 -34.41
C GLY A 406 25.71 -16.72 -34.79
N MET A 407 25.52 -16.43 -36.07
CA MET A 407 24.94 -15.17 -36.49
C MET A 407 23.45 -15.14 -36.08
N PRO A 408 22.96 -14.11 -35.37
CA PRO A 408 21.54 -13.97 -35.08
C PRO A 408 20.72 -13.83 -36.37
N GLU A 409 19.50 -14.38 -36.38
CA GLU A 409 18.58 -14.22 -37.50
C GLU A 409 18.29 -12.73 -37.74
N GLY A 410 18.52 -12.27 -38.98
CA GLY A 410 18.16 -10.91 -39.43
C GLY A 410 19.26 -9.85 -39.35
N GLU A 411 20.48 -10.18 -38.92
CA GLU A 411 21.60 -9.23 -38.95
C GLU A 411 22.44 -9.32 -40.25
N ASP A 412 23.22 -8.28 -40.54
CA ASP A 412 24.00 -8.13 -41.77
C ASP A 412 25.30 -8.96 -41.73
N PRO A 413 25.58 -9.86 -42.68
CA PRO A 413 26.73 -10.76 -42.65
C PRO A 413 28.10 -10.07 -42.78
N ASP A 414 28.14 -8.79 -43.18
CA ASP A 414 29.36 -7.98 -43.22
C ASP A 414 29.76 -7.44 -41.83
N MET A 415 28.97 -7.76 -40.80
CA MET A 415 29.16 -7.35 -39.43
C MET A 415 30.20 -8.21 -38.68
N SER A 416 31.31 -7.58 -38.26
CA SER A 416 32.33 -8.26 -37.45
C SER A 416 31.86 -8.47 -36.01
N TRP A 417 31.47 -9.70 -35.70
CA TRP A 417 31.07 -10.13 -34.36
C TRP A 417 32.18 -10.93 -33.67
N GLY A 418 32.26 -10.81 -32.36
CA GLY A 418 33.12 -11.63 -31.51
C GLY A 418 32.38 -12.19 -30.31
N ARG A 419 32.88 -13.30 -29.79
CA ARG A 419 32.40 -13.92 -28.55
C ARG A 419 33.34 -13.60 -27.41
N LEU A 420 32.77 -13.37 -26.24
CA LEU A 420 33.53 -13.15 -25.03
C LEU A 420 34.05 -14.49 -24.50
N GLN A 421 35.36 -14.54 -24.27
CA GLN A 421 36.03 -15.70 -23.73
C GLN A 421 36.95 -15.30 -22.57
N PRO A 422 37.14 -16.18 -21.58
CA PRO A 422 38.12 -15.98 -20.54
C PRO A 422 39.52 -15.98 -21.16
N VAL A 423 40.30 -14.93 -20.92
CA VAL A 423 41.71 -14.88 -21.27
C VAL A 423 42.45 -15.81 -20.30
N PRO A 424 43.09 -16.89 -20.78
CA PRO A 424 43.86 -17.74 -19.90
C PRO A 424 44.93 -16.90 -19.20
N ALA A 425 45.00 -16.99 -17.87
CA ALA A 425 46.06 -16.35 -17.11
C ALA A 425 47.40 -16.74 -17.75
N ARG A 426 48.15 -15.77 -18.27
CA ARG A 426 49.50 -16.06 -18.78
C ARG A 426 50.25 -16.67 -17.61
N ASN A 427 50.55 -17.98 -17.69
CA ASN A 427 51.55 -18.61 -16.85
C ASN A 427 52.77 -17.71 -16.89
N SER A 428 53.13 -17.14 -15.74
CA SER A 428 54.43 -16.57 -15.49
C SER A 428 55.44 -17.70 -15.66
N ARG A 429 55.85 -17.96 -16.90
CA ARG A 429 56.99 -18.83 -17.17
C ARG A 429 58.18 -18.16 -16.51
N SER A 430 58.66 -18.80 -15.46
CA SER A 430 60.00 -18.65 -14.93
C SER A 430 60.98 -18.48 -16.08
N CYS A 431 61.74 -17.38 -16.06
CA CYS A 431 62.96 -17.28 -16.86
C CYS A 431 63.85 -18.50 -16.52
N PRO A 432 64.47 -19.18 -17.49
CA PRO A 432 65.51 -20.13 -17.18
C PRO A 432 66.68 -19.39 -16.56
N GLU A 433 67.18 -19.87 -15.43
CA GLU A 433 68.49 -19.46 -14.90
C GLU A 433 69.56 -19.62 -15.97
N PRO A 434 70.50 -18.66 -16.09
CA PRO A 434 71.66 -18.85 -16.95
C PRO A 434 72.49 -20.01 -16.41
N ARG A 435 72.73 -21.03 -17.24
CA ARG A 435 73.67 -22.11 -16.92
C ARG A 435 75.04 -21.49 -16.66
N SER A 436 75.56 -21.70 -15.46
CA SER A 436 76.97 -21.56 -15.13
C SER A 436 77.75 -22.77 -15.66
N ASN A 437 78.88 -22.45 -16.30
CA ASN A 437 79.95 -23.30 -16.87
C ASN A 437 79.76 -23.80 -18.30
#